data_AF-A0A9E2EV15-F1
#
_entry.id   AF-A0A9E2EV15-F1
#
_cell.length_a   1.000
_cell.length_b   1.000
_cell.length_c   1.000
_cell.angle_alpha   90.00
_cell.angle_beta   90.00
_cell.angle_gamma   90.00
#
_symmetry.space_group_name_H-M   'P 1'
#
loop_
_entity.id
_entity.type
_entity.pdbx_description
1 polymer ?
#
loop_
_entity_poly.entity_id
_entity_poly.type
_entity_poly.pdbx_seq_one_letter_code
_entity_poly.pdbx_strand_id
1 'polypeptide(L)'
;VVIGILIALQINNWNEDNKLHKRELTLLSELSSNLKINIKNLEQDIKLQTKSIKSFKYILSLPNNKRPYNDSIPSYLYNIDYCPDVILVSSAFHTLKSSGLEIIQSDNLRIAMVNLFEVDYPILMQETRRLEDQLWPAVVVPLFQKHLRNDNNRWIPNDYDNWLKDTEFFNMVSLRATLRNSSTSFKKKAVKQTKDVLLLIEEEVKKRKKN
;
A
#
# COMPACT_ATOMS: atom_id res chain seq x y z
N VAL A 1 -2.19 -37.69 48.78
CA VAL A 1 -1.78 -36.26 48.66
C VAL A 1 -1.27 -35.90 47.25
N VAL A 2 -0.61 -36.80 46.50
CA VAL A 2 -0.10 -36.52 45.13
C VAL A 2 -1.18 -36.34 44.06
N ILE A 3 -2.29 -37.10 44.13
CA ILE A 3 -3.40 -37.02 43.16
C ILE A 3 -4.07 -35.64 43.16
N GLY A 4 -4.19 -34.99 44.33
CA GLY A 4 -4.79 -33.65 44.44
C GLY A 4 -3.93 -32.55 43.83
N ILE A 5 -2.60 -32.67 43.94
CA ILE A 5 -1.65 -31.73 43.30
C ILE A 5 -1.68 -31.88 41.78
N LEU A 6 -1.74 -33.12 41.28
CA LEU A 6 -1.80 -33.38 39.84
C LEU A 6 -3.11 -32.87 39.19
N ILE A 7 -4.25 -33.04 39.86
CA ILE A 7 -5.54 -32.51 39.38
C ILE A 7 -5.53 -30.97 39.41
N ALA A 8 -4.98 -30.35 40.46
CA ALA A 8 -4.85 -28.90 40.53
C ALA A 8 -3.95 -28.33 39.43
N LEU A 9 -2.83 -29.00 39.12
CA LEU A 9 -1.95 -28.63 38.00
C LEU A 9 -2.66 -28.79 36.64
N GLN A 10 -3.43 -29.87 36.44
CA GLN A 10 -4.20 -30.08 35.21
C GLN A 10 -5.29 -29.02 35.00
N ILE A 11 -6.01 -28.62 36.05
CA ILE A 11 -7.02 -27.55 35.99
C ILE A 11 -6.35 -26.21 35.71
N ASN A 12 -5.19 -25.92 36.32
CA ASN A 12 -4.45 -24.69 36.08
C ASN A 12 -3.96 -24.62 34.61
N ASN A 13 -3.40 -25.71 34.09
CA ASN A 13 -2.95 -25.81 32.70
C ASN A 13 -4.11 -25.62 31.71
N TRP A 14 -5.26 -26.26 31.94
CA TRP A 14 -6.45 -26.09 31.08
C TRP A 14 -6.98 -24.64 31.09
N ASN A 15 -6.96 -23.97 32.24
CA ASN A 15 -7.35 -22.57 32.35
C ASN A 15 -6.35 -21.65 31.61
N GLU A 16 -5.06 -21.95 31.68
CA GLU A 16 -4.00 -21.23 30.94
C GLU A 16 -4.16 -21.42 29.43
N ASP A 17 -4.38 -22.65 28.96
CA ASP A 17 -4.62 -22.97 27.55
C ASP A 17 -5.86 -22.25 27.01
N ASN A 18 -6.95 -22.23 27.78
CA ASN A 18 -8.16 -21.48 27.42
C ASN A 18 -7.92 -19.97 27.32
N LYS A 19 -7.09 -19.40 28.19
CA LYS A 19 -6.72 -17.99 28.14
C LYS A 19 -5.87 -17.70 26.90
N LEU A 20 -4.89 -18.53 26.60
CA LEU A 20 -4.04 -18.41 25.41
C LEU A 20 -4.88 -18.53 24.13
N HIS A 21 -5.80 -19.48 24.07
CA HIS A 21 -6.72 -19.66 22.95
C HIS A 21 -7.59 -18.44 22.69
N LYS A 22 -8.23 -17.89 23.74
CA LYS A 22 -9.03 -16.67 23.61
C LYS A 22 -8.18 -15.49 23.14
N ARG A 23 -6.96 -15.37 23.68
CA ARG A 23 -6.03 -14.30 23.31
C ARG A 23 -5.58 -14.41 21.85
N GLU A 24 -5.26 -15.61 21.38
CA GLU A 24 -4.96 -15.92 19.97
C GLU A 24 -6.10 -15.43 19.06
N LEU A 25 -7.34 -15.83 19.34
CA LEU A 25 -8.51 -15.44 18.55
C LEU A 25 -8.74 -13.93 18.53
N THR A 26 -8.56 -13.25 19.66
CA THR A 26 -8.67 -11.78 19.74
C THR A 26 -7.61 -11.11 18.85
N LEU A 27 -6.35 -11.53 18.95
CA LEU A 27 -5.26 -10.96 18.16
C LEU A 27 -5.43 -11.23 16.66
N LEU A 28 -5.87 -12.42 16.27
CA LEU A 28 -6.18 -12.76 14.88
C LEU A 28 -7.34 -11.93 14.33
N SER A 29 -8.36 -11.65 15.15
CA SER A 29 -9.47 -10.76 14.77
C SER A 29 -9.04 -9.31 14.57
N GLU A 30 -8.21 -8.78 15.47
CA GLU A 30 -7.63 -7.44 15.34
C GLU A 30 -6.75 -7.33 14.08
N LEU A 31 -5.93 -8.35 13.83
CA LEU A 31 -5.07 -8.41 12.64
C LEU A 31 -5.91 -8.48 11.36
N SER A 32 -6.95 -9.32 11.32
CA SER A 32 -7.90 -9.38 10.20
C SER A 32 -8.49 -8.00 9.88
N SER A 33 -8.88 -7.24 10.90
CA SER A 33 -9.38 -5.87 10.74
C SER A 33 -8.32 -4.93 10.13
N ASN A 34 -7.08 -4.97 10.64
CA ASN A 34 -5.96 -4.21 10.07
C ASN A 34 -5.70 -4.56 8.59
N LEU A 35 -5.69 -5.85 8.25
CA LEU A 35 -5.47 -6.30 6.87
C LEU A 35 -6.59 -5.82 5.93
N LYS A 36 -7.85 -5.84 6.37
CA LYS A 36 -8.98 -5.32 5.58
C LYS A 36 -8.86 -3.82 5.32
N ILE A 37 -8.41 -3.04 6.31
CA ILE A 37 -8.11 -1.61 6.13
C ILE A 37 -6.98 -1.42 5.11
N ASN A 38 -5.90 -2.21 5.20
CA ASN A 38 -4.78 -2.13 4.27
C ASN A 38 -5.20 -2.46 2.84
N ILE A 39 -6.00 -3.50 2.64
CA ILE A 39 -6.58 -3.83 1.31
C ILE A 39 -7.36 -2.63 0.77
N LYS A 40 -8.25 -2.04 1.57
CA LYS A 40 -9.06 -0.90 1.15
C LYS A 40 -8.19 0.30 0.75
N ASN A 41 -7.19 0.63 1.55
CA ASN A 41 -6.25 1.73 1.26
C ASN A 41 -5.49 1.49 -0.05
N LEU A 42 -4.92 0.30 -0.21
CA LEU A 42 -4.18 -0.06 -1.42
C LEU A 42 -5.07 -0.10 -2.66
N GLU A 43 -6.31 -0.59 -2.57
CA GLU A 43 -7.26 -0.59 -3.69
C GLU A 43 -7.68 0.84 -4.08
N GLN A 44 -7.87 1.73 -3.11
CA GLN A 44 -8.11 3.15 -3.36
C GLN A 44 -6.91 3.81 -4.08
N ASP A 45 -5.69 3.52 -3.63
CA ASP A 45 -4.48 3.99 -4.28
C ASP A 45 -4.37 3.49 -5.73
N ILE A 46 -4.61 2.20 -5.96
CA ILE A 46 -4.59 1.60 -7.31
C ILE A 46 -5.59 2.31 -8.22
N LYS A 47 -6.80 2.63 -7.72
CA LYS A 47 -7.81 3.38 -8.47
C LYS A 47 -7.30 4.77 -8.87
N LEU A 48 -6.71 5.50 -7.93
CA LEU A 48 -6.14 6.83 -8.19
C LEU A 48 -4.97 6.78 -9.17
N GLN A 49 -4.05 5.83 -8.99
CA GLN A 49 -2.90 5.67 -9.88
C GLN A 49 -3.31 5.24 -11.29
N THR A 50 -4.36 4.42 -11.43
CA THR A 50 -4.92 4.07 -12.74
C THR A 50 -5.48 5.30 -13.47
N LYS A 51 -6.10 6.24 -12.76
CA LYS A 51 -6.52 7.54 -13.32
C LYS A 51 -5.30 8.39 -13.72
N SER A 52 -4.28 8.43 -12.87
CA SER A 52 -3.02 9.13 -13.15
C SER A 52 -2.33 8.57 -14.42
N ILE A 53 -2.25 7.24 -14.59
CA ILE A 53 -1.68 6.59 -15.79
C ILE A 53 -2.41 7.02 -17.07
N LYS A 54 -3.75 7.13 -17.05
CA LYS A 54 -4.50 7.66 -18.19
C LYS A 54 -4.13 9.13 -18.48
N SER A 55 -3.89 9.92 -17.43
CA SER A 55 -3.47 11.31 -17.55
C SER A 55 -2.05 11.44 -18.12
N PHE A 56 -1.11 10.59 -17.69
CA PHE A 56 0.23 10.49 -18.28
C PHE A 56 0.15 10.21 -19.78
N LYS A 57 -0.64 9.20 -20.19
CA LYS A 57 -0.84 8.87 -21.61
C LYS A 57 -1.40 10.04 -22.41
N TYR A 58 -2.35 10.77 -21.83
CA TYR A 58 -2.93 11.95 -22.47
C TYR A 58 -1.87 13.05 -22.68
N ILE A 59 -1.15 13.44 -21.61
CA ILE A 59 -0.12 14.49 -21.66
C ILE A 59 0.98 14.12 -22.65
N LEU A 60 1.51 12.90 -22.59
CA LEU A 60 2.54 12.41 -23.52
C LEU A 60 2.10 12.39 -24.99
N SER A 61 0.79 12.39 -25.27
CA SER A 61 0.27 12.40 -26.63
C SER A 61 0.15 13.80 -27.24
N LEU A 62 0.24 14.86 -26.43
CA LEU A 62 0.01 16.24 -26.89
C LEU A 62 0.99 16.68 -27.98
N PRO A 63 2.32 16.46 -27.87
CA PRO A 63 3.28 16.91 -28.88
C PRO A 63 3.04 16.30 -30.26
N ASN A 64 2.70 15.00 -30.30
CA ASN A 64 2.54 14.25 -31.55
C ASN A 64 1.20 14.51 -32.23
N ASN A 65 0.14 14.76 -31.45
CA ASN A 65 -1.21 14.92 -31.98
C ASN A 65 -1.55 16.37 -32.36
N LYS A 66 -0.65 17.33 -32.11
CA LYS A 66 -0.85 18.79 -32.34
C LYS A 66 -2.22 19.28 -31.84
N ARG A 67 -2.67 18.76 -30.69
CA ARG A 67 -3.99 19.08 -30.14
C ARG A 67 -3.98 20.53 -29.65
N PRO A 68 -5.02 21.33 -29.93
CA PRO A 68 -5.14 22.66 -29.37
C PRO A 68 -5.27 22.59 -27.85
N TYR A 69 -4.89 23.69 -27.18
CA TYR A 69 -5.14 23.85 -25.77
C TYR A 69 -6.64 23.68 -25.47
N ASN A 70 -6.95 23.03 -24.34
CA ASN A 70 -8.31 22.91 -23.83
C ASN A 70 -8.29 22.87 -22.30
N ASP A 71 -9.41 23.21 -21.67
CA ASP A 71 -9.53 23.37 -20.22
C ASP A 71 -9.38 22.08 -19.40
N SER A 72 -9.32 20.92 -20.07
CA SER A 72 -9.05 19.64 -19.40
C SER A 72 -7.57 19.43 -19.12
N ILE A 73 -6.66 20.08 -19.85
CA ILE A 73 -5.20 19.91 -19.70
C ILE A 73 -4.73 20.16 -18.25
N PRO A 74 -5.15 21.24 -17.56
CA PRO A 74 -4.79 21.44 -16.16
C PRO A 74 -5.23 20.30 -15.23
N SER A 75 -6.36 19.65 -15.50
CA SER A 75 -6.81 18.49 -14.71
C SER A 75 -5.91 17.28 -14.94
N TYR A 76 -5.47 17.04 -16.18
CA TYR A 76 -4.51 15.98 -16.47
C TYR A 76 -3.15 16.26 -15.84
N LEU A 77 -2.66 17.51 -15.88
CA LEU A 77 -1.42 17.93 -15.22
C LEU A 77 -1.49 17.71 -13.69
N TYR A 78 -2.61 18.08 -13.06
CA TYR A 78 -2.84 17.80 -11.63
C TYR A 78 -2.80 16.31 -11.31
N ASN A 79 -3.43 15.46 -12.14
CA ASN A 79 -3.48 14.02 -11.89
C ASN A 79 -2.11 13.33 -12.07
N ILE A 80 -1.20 13.88 -12.89
CA ILE A 80 0.16 13.32 -13.03
C ILE A 80 1.11 13.80 -11.95
N ASP A 81 0.88 14.99 -11.39
CA ASP A 81 1.59 15.51 -10.21
C ASP A 81 1.33 14.61 -9.01
N TYR A 82 0.05 14.46 -8.65
CA TYR A 82 -0.37 13.82 -7.40
C TYR A 82 0.17 12.39 -7.21
N CYS A 83 0.84 12.17 -6.08
CA CYS A 83 1.32 10.87 -5.62
C CYS A 83 0.83 10.61 -4.18
N PRO A 84 -0.14 9.69 -3.97
CA PRO A 84 -0.56 9.36 -2.62
C PRO A 84 0.49 8.51 -1.89
N ASP A 85 0.70 8.83 -0.61
CA ASP A 85 1.47 8.02 0.31
C ASP A 85 0.84 6.64 0.52
N VAL A 86 1.68 5.61 0.63
CA VAL A 86 1.22 4.27 1.01
C VAL A 86 0.99 4.24 2.52
N ILE A 87 -0.26 4.00 2.92
CA ILE A 87 -0.67 3.96 4.33
C ILE A 87 -1.08 2.54 4.70
N LEU A 88 -0.31 1.93 5.61
CA LEU A 88 -0.52 0.58 6.12
C LEU A 88 -0.66 0.61 7.65
N VAL A 89 -1.67 -0.09 8.15
CA VAL A 89 -1.90 -0.35 9.58
C VAL A 89 -1.18 -1.63 9.98
N SER A 90 -0.38 -1.55 11.05
CA SER A 90 0.43 -2.66 11.57
C SER A 90 0.31 -2.86 13.08
N SER A 91 -0.57 -2.11 13.76
CA SER A 91 -0.67 -2.11 15.23
C SER A 91 -0.95 -3.51 15.79
N ALA A 92 -1.89 -4.26 15.20
CA ALA A 92 -2.20 -5.62 15.65
C ALA A 92 -1.01 -6.57 15.46
N PHE A 93 -0.27 -6.45 14.36
CA PHE A 93 0.93 -7.27 14.13
C PHE A 93 2.03 -6.94 15.14
N HIS A 94 2.25 -5.67 15.47
CA HIS A 94 3.21 -5.27 16.51
C HIS A 94 2.82 -5.80 17.88
N THR A 95 1.54 -5.73 18.26
CA THR A 95 1.04 -6.34 19.49
C THR A 95 1.32 -7.83 19.52
N LEU A 96 1.03 -8.53 18.42
CA LEU A 96 1.24 -9.97 18.28
C LEU A 96 2.74 -10.34 18.36
N LYS A 97 3.61 -9.57 17.70
CA LYS A 97 5.07 -9.71 17.80
C LYS A 97 5.57 -9.51 19.23
N SER A 98 5.08 -8.49 19.94
CA SER A 98 5.45 -8.21 21.34
C SER A 98 4.92 -9.25 22.33
N SER A 99 3.78 -9.89 22.01
CA SER A 99 3.18 -10.94 22.83
C SER A 99 3.84 -12.32 22.61
N GLY A 100 4.74 -12.43 21.63
CA GLY A 100 5.31 -13.69 21.16
C GLY A 100 4.46 -14.31 20.04
N LEU A 101 5.07 -14.51 18.88
CA LEU A 101 4.38 -15.07 17.71
C LEU A 101 3.94 -16.53 17.93
N GLU A 102 4.56 -17.24 18.87
CA GLU A 102 4.25 -18.63 19.27
C GLU A 102 2.79 -18.82 19.73
N ILE A 103 2.10 -17.73 20.10
CA ILE A 103 0.68 -17.77 20.43
C ILE A 103 -0.20 -18.20 19.24
N ILE A 104 0.31 -18.02 18.01
CA ILE A 104 -0.35 -18.47 16.79
C ILE A 104 0.05 -19.91 16.53
N GLN A 105 -0.91 -20.83 16.67
CA GLN A 105 -0.63 -22.27 16.55
C GLN A 105 -0.22 -22.70 15.14
N SER A 106 -0.68 -21.99 14.12
CA SER A 106 -0.35 -22.31 12.73
C SER A 106 0.98 -21.70 12.32
N ASP A 107 2.00 -22.54 12.19
CA ASP A 107 3.33 -22.15 11.70
C ASP A 107 3.27 -21.50 10.32
N ASN A 108 2.42 -22.05 9.43
CA ASN A 108 2.22 -21.49 8.10
C ASN A 108 1.65 -20.07 8.16
N LEU A 109 0.63 -19.85 8.99
CA LEU A 109 0.06 -18.51 9.19
C LEU A 109 1.08 -17.55 9.80
N ARG A 110 1.83 -18.02 10.81
CA ARG A 110 2.86 -17.23 11.48
C ARG A 110 3.93 -16.76 10.50
N ILE A 111 4.46 -17.65 9.66
CA ILE A 111 5.44 -17.33 8.61
C ILE A 111 4.84 -16.34 7.60
N ALA A 112 3.61 -16.59 7.14
CA ALA A 112 2.96 -15.73 6.15
C ALA A 112 2.74 -14.30 6.68
N MET A 113 2.35 -14.15 7.94
CA MET A 113 2.23 -12.85 8.60
C MET A 113 3.58 -12.14 8.72
N VAL A 114 4.62 -12.83 9.15
CA VAL A 114 5.97 -12.25 9.25
C VAL A 114 6.45 -11.78 7.89
N ASN A 115 6.33 -12.60 6.85
CA ASN A 115 6.72 -12.24 5.50
C ASN A 115 5.95 -11.01 4.98
N LEU A 116 4.64 -10.95 5.21
CA LEU A 116 3.83 -9.82 4.77
C LEU A 116 4.30 -8.50 5.40
N PHE A 117 4.52 -8.48 6.72
CA PHE A 117 4.81 -7.25 7.45
C PHE A 117 6.30 -6.86 7.44
N GLU A 118 7.21 -7.82 7.42
CA GLU A 118 8.65 -7.58 7.54
C GLU A 118 9.38 -7.65 6.18
N VAL A 119 8.72 -8.13 5.12
CA VAL A 119 9.31 -8.24 3.78
C VAL A 119 8.46 -7.54 2.72
N ASP A 120 7.22 -7.99 2.51
CA ASP A 120 6.41 -7.52 1.40
C ASP A 120 6.01 -6.04 1.51
N TYR A 121 5.53 -5.60 2.68
CA TYR A 121 5.19 -4.21 2.92
C TYR A 121 6.42 -3.27 2.92
N PRO A 122 7.56 -3.60 3.55
CA PRO A 122 8.78 -2.81 3.40
C PRO A 122 9.25 -2.66 1.94
N ILE A 123 9.24 -3.74 1.15
CA ILE A 123 9.57 -3.68 -0.28
C ILE A 123 8.59 -2.75 -1.01
N LEU A 124 7.28 -2.87 -0.76
CA LEU A 124 6.29 -1.96 -1.34
C LEU A 124 6.61 -0.49 -1.01
N MET A 125 6.93 -0.18 0.25
CA MET A 125 7.28 1.19 0.66
C MET A 125 8.53 1.69 -0.05
N GLN A 126 9.59 0.88 -0.10
CA GLN A 126 10.86 1.25 -0.73
C GLN A 126 10.71 1.53 -2.23
N GLU A 127 9.99 0.65 -2.94
CA GLU A 127 9.84 0.72 -4.40
C GLU A 127 8.88 1.83 -4.84
N THR A 128 7.97 2.27 -3.98
CA THR A 128 6.95 3.27 -4.34
C THR A 128 7.25 4.68 -3.87
N ARG A 129 7.85 4.84 -2.68
CA ARG A 129 8.04 6.15 -2.05
C ARG A 129 9.39 6.77 -2.40
N ARG A 130 10.46 5.99 -2.32
CA ARG A 130 11.83 6.52 -2.41
C ARG A 130 12.12 7.20 -3.77
N LEU A 131 11.59 6.64 -4.85
CA LEU A 131 11.88 7.13 -6.20
C LEU A 131 11.14 8.42 -6.55
N GLU A 132 9.84 8.52 -6.22
CA GLU A 132 9.08 9.75 -6.47
C GLU A 132 9.51 10.89 -5.52
N ASP A 133 9.75 10.60 -4.23
CA ASP A 133 10.16 11.63 -3.25
C ASP A 133 11.49 12.28 -3.60
N GLN A 134 12.42 11.54 -4.22
CA GLN A 134 13.71 12.07 -4.68
C GLN A 134 13.58 12.81 -6.01
N LEU A 135 12.81 12.26 -6.95
CA LEU A 135 12.62 12.84 -8.29
C LEU A 135 11.84 14.15 -8.22
N TRP A 136 10.85 14.24 -7.34
CA TRP A 136 9.91 15.35 -7.27
C TRP A 136 10.60 16.72 -7.07
N PRO A 137 11.38 16.95 -5.99
CA PRO A 137 12.05 18.24 -5.78
C PRO A 137 13.21 18.47 -6.76
N ALA A 138 13.91 17.40 -7.17
CA ALA A 138 15.13 17.52 -7.96
C ALA A 138 14.86 17.76 -9.46
N VAL A 139 13.74 17.24 -9.99
CA VAL A 139 13.46 17.25 -11.43
C VAL A 139 12.08 17.82 -11.73
N VAL A 140 11.04 17.38 -11.00
CA VAL A 140 9.66 17.70 -11.39
C VAL A 140 9.29 19.14 -11.09
N VAL A 141 9.56 19.61 -9.88
CA VAL A 141 9.25 20.99 -9.47
C VAL A 141 9.93 22.03 -10.39
N PRO A 142 11.25 21.94 -10.69
CA PRO A 142 11.89 22.86 -11.62
C PRO A 142 11.24 22.88 -13.02
N LEU A 143 10.95 21.70 -13.58
CA LEU A 143 10.34 21.60 -14.92
C LEU A 143 8.88 22.06 -14.92
N PHE A 144 8.15 21.85 -13.83
CA PHE A 144 6.81 22.40 -13.65
C PHE A 144 6.87 23.93 -13.58
N GLN A 145 7.74 24.51 -12.75
CA GLN A 145 7.87 25.96 -12.60
C GLN A 145 8.35 26.65 -13.89
N LYS A 146 9.20 25.98 -14.68
CA LYS A 146 9.67 26.48 -15.98
C LYS A 146 8.50 26.73 -16.95
N HIS A 147 7.50 25.86 -16.96
CA HIS A 147 6.46 25.83 -18.01
C HIS A 147 5.05 26.14 -17.52
N LEU A 148 4.77 25.95 -16.24
CA LEU A 148 3.42 25.93 -15.68
C LEU A 148 3.32 26.94 -14.55
N ARG A 149 2.24 27.72 -14.52
CA ARG A 149 1.82 28.47 -13.34
C ARG A 149 0.82 27.64 -12.53
N ASN A 150 0.77 27.87 -11.23
CA ASN A 150 -0.26 27.33 -10.36
C ASN A 150 -1.34 28.39 -10.13
N ASP A 151 -2.58 28.08 -10.47
CA ASP A 151 -3.75 28.89 -10.15
C ASP A 151 -4.76 28.02 -9.40
N ASN A 152 -4.93 28.26 -8.10
CA ASN A 152 -5.84 27.52 -7.24
C ASN A 152 -5.70 25.98 -7.37
N ASN A 153 -4.46 25.47 -7.25
CA ASN A 153 -4.10 24.05 -7.45
C ASN A 153 -4.31 23.51 -8.88
N ARG A 154 -4.38 24.39 -9.88
CA ARG A 154 -4.39 24.00 -11.29
C ARG A 154 -3.06 24.37 -11.93
N TRP A 155 -2.40 23.38 -12.51
CA TRP A 155 -1.21 23.61 -13.34
C TRP A 155 -1.61 24.05 -14.73
N ILE A 156 -1.27 25.28 -15.11
CA ILE A 156 -1.65 25.87 -16.39
C ILE A 156 -0.37 26.22 -17.17
N PRO A 157 -0.21 25.74 -18.42
CA PRO A 157 0.89 26.16 -19.27
C PRO A 157 0.96 27.68 -19.42
N ASN A 158 2.15 28.25 -19.25
CA ASN A 158 2.42 29.66 -19.47
C ASN A 158 2.40 30.00 -20.96
N ASP A 159 3.02 29.14 -21.77
CA ASP A 159 3.00 29.17 -23.22
C ASP A 159 2.81 27.73 -23.70
N TYR A 160 1.61 27.42 -24.18
CA TYR A 160 1.25 26.05 -24.55
C TYR A 160 2.09 25.53 -25.72
N ASP A 161 2.26 26.32 -26.77
CA ASP A 161 2.93 25.88 -27.99
C ASP A 161 4.44 25.70 -27.78
N ASN A 162 5.07 26.53 -26.94
CA ASN A 162 6.47 26.35 -26.58
C ASN A 162 6.67 25.22 -25.57
N TRP A 163 5.77 25.05 -24.60
CA TRP A 163 5.81 23.91 -23.68
C TRP A 163 5.77 22.56 -24.42
N LEU A 164 4.94 22.42 -25.45
CA LEU A 164 4.85 21.20 -26.26
C LEU A 164 6.16 20.79 -26.96
N LYS A 165 7.13 21.72 -27.10
CA LYS A 165 8.43 21.47 -27.74
C LYS A 165 9.52 21.05 -26.74
N ASP A 166 9.26 21.14 -25.43
CA ASP A 166 10.27 20.84 -24.41
C ASP A 166 10.43 19.32 -24.22
N THR A 167 11.45 18.76 -24.87
CA THR A 167 11.74 17.32 -24.80
C THR A 167 12.10 16.86 -23.39
N GLU A 168 12.74 17.71 -22.58
CA GLU A 168 13.13 17.37 -21.21
C GLU A 168 11.90 17.18 -20.31
N PHE A 169 10.91 18.07 -20.43
CA PHE A 169 9.64 17.94 -19.73
C PHE A 169 8.94 16.63 -20.08
N PHE A 170 8.80 16.30 -21.36
CA PHE A 170 8.10 15.07 -21.77
C PHE A 170 8.90 13.80 -21.46
N ASN A 171 10.23 13.84 -21.46
CA ASN A 171 11.07 12.75 -20.98
C ASN A 171 10.87 12.48 -19.48
N MET A 172 10.82 13.54 -18.67
CA MET A 172 10.49 13.44 -17.24
C MET A 172 9.09 12.84 -17.04
N VAL A 173 8.09 13.31 -17.79
CA VAL A 173 6.72 12.76 -17.72
C VAL A 173 6.69 11.28 -18.12
N SER A 174 7.46 10.87 -19.14
CA SER A 174 7.57 9.49 -19.60
C SER A 174 8.19 8.57 -18.54
N LEU A 175 9.26 9.02 -17.90
CA LEU A 175 9.89 8.32 -16.78
C LEU A 175 8.88 8.13 -15.64
N ARG A 176 8.19 9.19 -15.23
CA ARG A 176 7.17 9.13 -14.17
C ARG A 176 5.99 8.22 -14.53
N ALA A 177 5.58 8.18 -15.80
CA ALA A 177 4.57 7.24 -16.25
C ALA A 177 5.01 5.79 -16.04
N THR A 178 6.28 5.48 -16.28
CA THR A 178 6.87 4.15 -16.03
C THR A 178 6.88 3.84 -14.53
N LEU A 179 7.37 4.75 -13.71
CA LEU A 179 7.39 4.60 -12.25
C LEU A 179 5.98 4.39 -11.69
N ARG A 180 4.99 5.14 -12.19
CA ARG A 180 3.59 5.01 -11.78
C ARG A 180 3.00 3.63 -12.13
N ASN A 181 3.34 3.08 -13.30
CA ASN A 181 2.92 1.72 -13.68
C ASN A 181 3.55 0.65 -12.76
N SER A 182 4.86 0.77 -12.48
CA SER A 182 5.55 -0.13 -11.55
C SER A 182 4.95 -0.06 -10.15
N SER A 183 4.75 1.15 -9.62
CA SER A 183 4.11 1.39 -8.33
C SER A 183 2.72 0.75 -8.25
N THR A 184 1.90 0.90 -9.31
CA THR A 184 0.56 0.29 -9.38
C THR A 184 0.65 -1.23 -9.33
N SER A 185 1.63 -1.83 -10.02
CA SER A 185 1.85 -3.28 -10.03
C SER A 185 2.28 -3.81 -8.66
N PHE A 186 3.18 -3.10 -7.96
CA PHE A 186 3.58 -3.45 -6.60
C PHE A 186 2.40 -3.40 -5.62
N LYS A 187 1.56 -2.36 -5.70
CA LYS A 187 0.34 -2.27 -4.88
C LYS A 187 -0.64 -3.41 -5.16
N LYS A 188 -0.84 -3.78 -6.42
CA LYS A 188 -1.67 -4.95 -6.80
C LYS A 188 -1.14 -6.25 -6.22
N LYS A 189 0.19 -6.45 -6.27
CA LYS A 189 0.86 -7.61 -5.67
C LYS A 189 0.64 -7.63 -4.15
N ALA A 190 0.85 -6.51 -3.47
CA ALA A 190 0.63 -6.40 -2.04
C ALA A 190 -0.82 -6.70 -1.66
N VAL A 191 -1.82 -6.18 -2.38
CA VAL A 191 -3.24 -6.53 -2.16
C VAL A 191 -3.47 -8.03 -2.22
N LYS A 192 -2.88 -8.72 -3.21
CA LYS A 192 -2.98 -10.17 -3.32
C LYS A 192 -2.38 -10.86 -2.09
N GLN A 193 -1.14 -10.51 -1.74
CA GLN A 193 -0.44 -11.08 -0.57
C GLN A 193 -1.21 -10.84 0.73
N THR A 194 -1.76 -9.64 0.92
CA THR A 194 -2.61 -9.31 2.07
C THR A 194 -3.88 -10.17 2.11
N LYS A 195 -4.53 -10.39 0.96
CA LYS A 195 -5.71 -11.27 0.85
C LYS A 195 -5.36 -12.73 1.16
N ASP A 196 -4.21 -13.20 0.70
CA ASP A 196 -3.75 -14.57 0.96
C ASP A 196 -3.54 -14.79 2.47
N VAL A 197 -2.89 -13.86 3.18
CA VAL A 197 -2.75 -13.93 4.65
C VAL A 197 -4.10 -13.82 5.36
N LEU A 198 -4.99 -12.95 4.89
CA LEU A 198 -6.33 -12.80 5.46
C LEU A 198 -7.13 -14.11 5.37
N LEU A 199 -7.04 -14.83 4.26
CA LEU A 199 -7.67 -16.15 4.10
C LEU A 199 -7.12 -17.16 5.11
N LEU A 200 -5.79 -17.22 5.29
CA LEU A 200 -5.17 -18.09 6.29
C LEU A 200 -5.64 -17.78 7.72
N ILE A 201 -5.84 -16.49 8.06
CA ILE A 201 -6.41 -16.08 9.35
C ILE A 201 -7.85 -16.60 9.48
N GLU A 202 -8.67 -16.45 8.45
CA GLU A 202 -10.06 -16.89 8.48
C GLU A 202 -10.20 -18.41 8.60
N GLU A 203 -9.31 -19.16 7.96
CA GLU A 203 -9.22 -20.62 8.09
C GLU A 203 -8.80 -21.03 9.51
N GLU A 204 -7.77 -20.40 10.07
CA GLU A 204 -7.29 -20.71 11.42
C GLU A 204 -8.36 -20.38 12.46
N VAL A 205 -9.01 -19.21 12.38
CA VAL A 205 -10.11 -18.84 13.29
C VAL A 205 -11.26 -19.85 13.22
N LYS A 206 -11.62 -20.34 12.03
CA LYS A 206 -12.65 -21.38 11.86
C LYS A 206 -12.25 -22.70 12.50
N LYS A 207 -10.99 -23.12 12.32
CA LYS A 207 -10.43 -24.34 12.92
C LYS A 207 -10.42 -24.24 14.44
N ARG A 208 -9.97 -23.12 14.98
CA ARG A 208 -9.83 -22.87 16.42
C ARG A 208 -11.19 -22.76 17.12
N LYS A 209 -12.22 -22.20 16.49
CA LYS A 209 -13.58 -22.16 17.08
C LYS A 209 -14.29 -23.53 17.15
N LYS A 210 -13.82 -24.53 16.41
CA LYS A 210 -14.38 -25.89 16.41
C LYS A 210 -13.74 -26.81 17.44
N ASN A 211 -12.55 -26.45 17.92
CA ASN A 211 -11.77 -27.18 18.91
C ASN A 211 -11.95 -26.55 20.30
#